data_AF-A0A2A5M3W6-F1
#
_entry.id   AF-A0A2A5M3W6-F1
#
_cell.length_a   1.000
_cell.length_b   1.000
_cell.length_c   1.000
_cell.angle_alpha   90.00
_cell.angle_beta   90.00
_cell.angle_gamma   90.00
#
_symmetry.space_group_name_H-M   'P 1'
#
loop_
_entity.id
_entity.type
_entity.pdbx_description
1 polymer ?
#
loop_
_entity_poly.entity_id
_entity_poly.type
_entity_poly.pdbx_seq_one_letter_code
_entity_poly.pdbx_strand_id
1 'polypeptide(L)'
;SLPYKNPPKNTKLIAFYKNKKEEIFIKTLEGNYKSEKLQVENKKIFPPKTVQERIAKELKEANAIYSSYTPKALFNGAFNIPLKSFITSDFGKARTFNEKVASYHSGTDFRAATGTPIYATNSGIVQIA
;
A
#
# COMPACT_ATOMS: atom_id res chain seq x y z
N SER A 1 -1.37 -0.69 11.82
CA SER A 1 -2.39 -0.05 10.96
C SER A 1 -3.54 -1.04 10.75
N LEU A 2 -4.73 -0.56 10.36
CA LEU A 2 -5.82 -1.43 9.91
C LEU A 2 -5.58 -1.79 8.42
N PRO A 3 -5.63 -3.08 8.02
CA PRO A 3 -5.53 -3.45 6.62
C PRO A 3 -6.84 -3.16 5.87
N TYR A 4 -6.77 -2.82 4.58
CA TYR A 4 -7.98 -2.63 3.76
C TYR A 4 -8.75 -3.94 3.59
N LYS A 5 -8.06 -5.04 3.27
CA LYS A 5 -8.68 -6.37 3.15
C LYS A 5 -8.78 -7.02 4.51
N ASN A 6 -9.97 -7.53 4.82
CA ASN A 6 -10.24 -8.33 6.03
C ASN A 6 -9.80 -7.66 7.34
N PRO A 7 -10.14 -6.38 7.61
CA PRO A 7 -9.83 -5.77 8.90
C PRO A 7 -10.66 -6.41 10.02
N PRO A 8 -10.15 -6.42 11.27
CA PRO A 8 -10.98 -6.74 12.42
C PRO A 8 -12.09 -5.70 12.59
N LYS A 9 -13.28 -6.09 13.06
CA LYS A 9 -14.37 -5.13 13.34
C LYS A 9 -14.00 -4.14 14.46
N ASN A 10 -13.30 -4.64 15.47
CA ASN A 10 -12.82 -3.86 16.61
C ASN A 10 -11.40 -4.30 16.94
N THR A 11 -10.55 -3.35 17.34
CA THR A 11 -9.19 -3.59 17.84
C THR A 11 -9.08 -3.06 19.26
N LYS A 12 -8.53 -3.86 20.17
CA LYS A 12 -8.17 -3.44 21.52
C LYS A 12 -6.66 -3.39 21.63
N LEU A 13 -6.12 -2.22 21.94
CA LEU A 13 -4.71 -2.02 22.30
C LEU A 13 -4.60 -1.87 23.80
N ILE A 14 -3.49 -2.34 24.37
CA ILE A 14 -3.19 -2.17 25.80
C ILE A 14 -1.84 -1.47 25.90
N ALA A 15 -1.83 -0.26 26.42
CA ALA A 15 -0.61 0.47 26.74
C ALA A 15 -0.19 0.14 28.17
N PHE A 16 1.01 -0.42 28.33
CA PHE A 16 1.58 -0.75 29.63
C PHE A 16 2.50 0.38 30.10
N TYR A 17 2.24 0.88 31.30
CA TYR A 17 3.08 1.82 32.02
C TYR A 17 3.58 1.16 33.31
N LYS A 18 4.55 1.79 33.97
CA LYS A 18 5.14 1.26 35.23
C LYS A 18 4.09 0.83 36.26
N ASN A 19 3.04 1.64 36.44
CA ASN A 19 2.05 1.47 37.52
C ASN A 19 0.60 1.32 37.01
N LYS A 20 0.37 1.27 35.70
CA LYS A 20 -0.98 1.18 35.13
C LYS A 20 -0.98 0.53 33.76
N LYS A 21 -2.14 0.03 33.36
CA LYS A 21 -2.45 -0.31 31.97
C LYS A 21 -3.61 0.56 31.50
N GLU A 22 -3.56 0.98 30.25
CA GLU A 22 -4.64 1.70 29.60
C GLU A 22 -5.14 0.89 28.40
N GLU A 23 -6.45 0.75 28.29
CA GLU A 23 -7.09 0.05 27.18
C GLU A 23 -7.61 1.06 26.17
N ILE A 24 -7.26 0.88 24.90
CA ILE A 24 -7.68 1.74 23.80
C ILE A 24 -8.48 0.88 22.83
N PHE A 25 -9.74 1.26 22.62
CA PHE A 25 -10.64 0.56 21.70
C PHE A 25 -10.79 1.35 20.41
N ILE A 26 -10.57 0.67 19.28
CA ILE A 26 -10.66 1.24 17.94
C ILE A 26 -11.70 0.45 17.16
N LYS A 27 -12.78 1.11 16.74
CA LYS A 27 -13.80 0.54 15.86
C LYS A 27 -13.39 0.77 14.40
N THR A 28 -13.44 -0.27 13.59
CA THR A 28 -13.19 -0.16 12.15
C THR A 28 -14.41 0.40 11.45
N LEU A 29 -14.19 1.34 10.54
CA LEU A 29 -15.20 1.87 9.63
C LEU A 29 -14.86 1.42 8.20
N GLU A 30 -15.88 1.05 7.44
CA GLU A 30 -15.73 0.65 6.03
C GLU A 30 -15.30 1.82 5.13
N GLY A 31 -15.59 3.06 5.54
CA GLY A 31 -15.37 4.24 4.70
C GLY A 31 -16.30 4.27 3.48
N ASN A 32 -16.02 5.20 2.55
CA ASN A 32 -16.82 5.43 1.34
C ASN A 32 -15.96 5.24 0.07
N TYR A 33 -15.36 4.05 -0.07
CA TYR A 33 -14.50 3.75 -1.22
C TYR A 33 -15.32 3.54 -2.50
N LYS A 34 -14.83 4.12 -3.60
CA LYS A 34 -15.44 3.97 -4.94
C LYS A 34 -15.00 2.66 -5.60
N SER A 35 -15.63 2.31 -6.72
CA SER A 35 -15.21 1.20 -7.56
C SER A 35 -14.77 1.66 -8.96
N GLU A 36 -13.98 0.84 -9.64
CA GLU A 36 -13.61 1.04 -11.05
C GLU A 36 -13.38 -0.28 -11.79
N LYS A 37 -13.66 -0.28 -13.10
CA LYS A 37 -13.35 -1.38 -14.01
C LYS A 37 -12.12 -1.01 -14.83
N LEU A 38 -11.18 -1.94 -14.96
CA LEU A 38 -9.94 -1.73 -15.72
C LEU A 38 -9.71 -2.88 -16.69
N GLN A 39 -9.29 -2.54 -17.90
CA GLN A 39 -8.84 -3.50 -18.89
C GLN A 39 -7.31 -3.53 -18.88
N VAL A 40 -6.73 -4.72 -18.67
CA VAL A 40 -5.29 -4.95 -18.58
C VAL A 40 -4.89 -6.18 -19.39
N GLU A 41 -3.60 -6.30 -19.69
CA GLU A 41 -3.07 -7.51 -20.34
C GLU A 41 -3.33 -8.75 -19.47
N ASN A 42 -3.87 -9.82 -20.06
CA ASN A 42 -4.24 -11.04 -19.31
C ASN A 42 -3.07 -11.63 -18.52
N LYS A 43 -1.83 -11.56 -19.02
CA LYS A 43 -0.64 -12.07 -18.31
C LYS A 43 -0.33 -11.34 -16.99
N LYS A 44 -0.94 -10.18 -16.74
CA LYS A 44 -0.79 -9.42 -15.47
C LYS A 44 -1.72 -9.92 -14.38
N ILE A 45 -2.83 -10.56 -14.75
CA ILE A 45 -3.82 -11.14 -13.82
C ILE A 45 -3.75 -12.68 -13.80
N PHE A 46 -3.30 -13.30 -14.88
CA PHE A 46 -3.06 -14.72 -15.03
C PHE A 46 -1.62 -14.95 -15.52
N PRO A 47 -0.61 -14.76 -14.64
CA PRO A 47 0.78 -14.89 -15.03
C PRO A 47 1.13 -16.33 -15.43
N PRO A 48 1.91 -16.54 -16.52
CA PRO A 48 2.36 -17.87 -16.91
C PRO A 48 3.25 -18.47 -15.82
N LYS A 49 3.29 -19.81 -15.73
CA LYS A 49 4.10 -20.53 -14.72
C LYS A 49 5.56 -20.10 -14.71
N THR A 50 6.12 -19.79 -15.88
CA THR A 50 7.52 -19.37 -16.07
C THR A 50 7.90 -18.09 -15.32
N VAL A 51 6.93 -17.24 -14.94
CA VAL A 51 7.21 -16.01 -14.16
C VAL A 51 6.79 -16.13 -12.69
N GLN A 52 6.14 -17.23 -12.29
CA GLN A 52 5.63 -17.38 -10.92
C GLN A 52 6.75 -17.50 -9.89
N GLU A 53 7.84 -18.19 -10.22
CA GLU A 53 9.02 -18.26 -9.35
C GLU A 53 9.62 -16.86 -9.11
N ARG A 54 9.69 -16.04 -10.15
CA ARG A 54 10.15 -14.64 -10.03
C ARG A 54 9.22 -13.83 -9.14
N ILE A 55 7.90 -13.93 -9.32
CA ILE A 55 6.91 -13.25 -8.48
C ILE A 55 7.05 -13.67 -7.01
N ALA A 56 7.23 -14.97 -6.75
CA ALA A 56 7.40 -15.49 -5.39
C ALA A 56 8.70 -14.99 -4.74
N LYS A 57 9.79 -14.92 -5.52
CA LYS A 57 11.07 -14.35 -5.08
C LYS A 57 10.93 -12.87 -4.72
N GLU A 58 10.39 -12.05 -5.63
CA GLU A 58 10.16 -10.61 -5.42
C GLU A 58 9.27 -10.36 -4.19
N LEU A 59 8.22 -11.16 -4.00
CA LEU A 59 7.36 -11.09 -2.80
C LEU A 59 8.14 -11.38 -1.51
N LYS A 60 8.98 -12.41 -1.51
CA LYS A 60 9.79 -12.77 -0.33
C LYS A 60 10.79 -11.68 0.02
N GLU A 61 11.45 -11.10 -1.00
CA GLU A 61 12.38 -9.98 -0.84
C GLU A 61 11.68 -8.75 -0.24
N ALA A 62 10.52 -8.37 -0.79
CA ALA A 62 9.73 -7.26 -0.28
C ALA A 62 9.26 -7.49 1.17
N ASN A 63 8.80 -8.70 1.50
CA ASN A 63 8.37 -9.05 2.86
C ASN A 63 9.53 -9.01 3.87
N ALA A 64 10.74 -9.41 3.46
CA ALA A 64 11.92 -9.33 4.31
C ALA A 64 12.28 -7.86 4.60
N ILE A 65 12.19 -6.98 3.60
CA ILE A 65 12.42 -5.54 3.77
C ILE A 65 11.36 -4.92 4.70
N TYR A 66 10.07 -5.16 4.45
CA TYR A 66 8.99 -4.55 5.24
C TYR A 66 8.86 -5.09 6.66
N SER A 67 9.37 -6.29 6.94
CA SER A 67 9.41 -6.83 8.31
C SER A 67 10.60 -6.31 9.13
N SER A 68 11.58 -5.65 8.48
CA SER A 68 12.69 -4.99 9.16
C SER A 68 12.28 -3.61 9.69
N TYR A 69 12.49 -3.38 10.99
CA TYR A 69 12.18 -2.12 11.65
C TYR A 69 13.45 -1.29 11.91
N THR A 70 13.43 -0.02 11.47
CA THR A 70 14.50 0.94 11.79
C THR A 70 14.08 1.81 12.98
N PRO A 71 14.72 1.68 14.16
CA PRO A 71 14.32 2.37 15.39
C PRO A 71 14.83 3.83 15.47
N LYS A 72 14.87 4.53 14.34
CA LYS A 72 15.25 5.95 14.25
C LYS A 72 14.55 6.62 13.07
N ALA A 73 14.29 7.92 13.18
CA ALA A 73 13.78 8.69 12.06
C ALA A 73 14.85 8.80 10.96
N LEU A 74 14.48 8.46 9.72
CA LEU A 74 15.27 8.71 8.52
C LEU A 74 14.71 9.87 7.68
N PHE A 75 13.45 10.23 7.93
CA PHE A 75 12.76 11.33 7.28
C PHE A 75 13.23 12.68 7.84
N ASN A 76 13.05 13.74 7.04
CA ASN A 76 13.31 15.12 7.43
C ASN A 76 12.07 15.99 7.18
N GLY A 77 11.40 16.41 8.26
CA GLY A 77 10.23 17.28 8.18
C GLY A 77 9.02 16.62 7.50
N ALA A 78 8.21 17.45 6.82
CA ALA A 78 6.99 17.02 6.15
C ALA A 78 7.27 16.23 4.87
N PHE A 79 6.34 15.33 4.51
CA PHE A 79 6.37 14.65 3.22
C PHE A 79 5.91 15.58 2.09
N ASN A 80 6.64 15.54 0.98
CA ASN A 80 6.24 16.15 -0.27
C ASN A 80 5.41 15.18 -1.12
N ILE A 81 4.55 15.72 -1.98
CA ILE A 81 3.94 14.94 -3.07
C ILE A 81 5.03 14.67 -4.12
N PRO A 82 5.20 13.42 -4.61
CA PRO A 82 6.34 13.05 -5.47
C PRO A 82 6.29 13.71 -6.86
N LEU A 83 5.11 14.19 -7.25
CA LEU A 83 4.81 14.79 -8.53
C LEU A 83 3.72 15.85 -8.36
N LYS A 84 3.93 17.06 -8.89
CA LYS A 84 2.89 18.10 -8.95
C LYS A 84 1.94 17.82 -10.13
N SER A 85 0.90 17.03 -9.88
CA SER A 85 -0.11 16.65 -10.87
C SER A 85 -1.45 16.35 -10.16
N PHE A 86 -2.41 15.77 -10.88
CA PHE A 86 -3.71 15.35 -10.35
C PHE A 86 -3.83 13.83 -10.27
N ILE A 87 -4.71 13.38 -9.37
CA ILE A 87 -5.00 11.95 -9.16
C ILE A 87 -5.91 11.43 -10.27
N THR A 88 -5.56 10.29 -10.86
CA THR A 88 -6.39 9.56 -11.83
C THR A 88 -7.13 8.39 -11.18
N SER A 89 -6.56 7.80 -10.14
CA SER A 89 -7.20 6.73 -9.36
C SER A 89 -6.79 6.83 -7.89
N ASP A 90 -7.75 7.10 -7.02
CA ASP A 90 -7.56 7.22 -5.58
C ASP A 90 -7.24 5.86 -4.92
N PHE A 91 -6.65 5.92 -3.72
CA PHE A 91 -6.48 4.78 -2.85
C PHE A 91 -7.81 4.12 -2.46
N GLY A 92 -7.77 2.80 -2.30
CA GLY A 92 -8.87 2.01 -1.78
C GLY A 92 -9.98 1.76 -2.81
N LYS A 93 -9.87 2.24 -4.05
CA LYS A 93 -10.85 1.92 -5.09
C LYS A 93 -10.95 0.40 -5.27
N ALA A 94 -12.16 -0.15 -5.15
CA ALA A 94 -12.44 -1.54 -5.48
C ALA A 94 -12.30 -1.72 -7.00
N ARG A 95 -11.44 -2.65 -7.43
CA ARG A 95 -11.09 -2.84 -8.84
C ARG A 95 -11.63 -4.17 -9.36
N THR A 96 -12.22 -4.14 -10.54
CA THR A 96 -12.50 -5.34 -11.34
C THR A 96 -11.67 -5.31 -12.61
N PHE A 97 -10.75 -6.26 -12.76
CA PHE A 97 -9.90 -6.40 -13.93
C PHE A 97 -10.48 -7.41 -14.94
N ASN A 98 -10.60 -6.99 -16.20
CA ASN A 98 -11.09 -7.80 -17.33
C ASN A 98 -12.41 -8.54 -17.01
N GLU A 99 -13.27 -7.92 -16.20
CA GLU A 99 -14.54 -8.48 -15.68
C GLU A 99 -14.41 -9.79 -14.89
N LYS A 100 -13.19 -10.19 -14.50
CA LYS A 100 -12.90 -11.52 -13.94
C LYS A 100 -12.24 -11.50 -12.57
N VAL A 101 -11.34 -10.53 -12.31
CA VAL A 101 -10.51 -10.53 -11.10
C VAL A 101 -10.83 -9.31 -10.24
N ALA A 102 -11.29 -9.56 -9.01
CA ALA A 102 -11.54 -8.53 -8.01
C ALA A 102 -10.27 -8.19 -7.21
N SER A 103 -10.02 -6.91 -7.01
CA SER A 103 -8.92 -6.38 -6.20
C SER A 103 -9.28 -5.02 -5.60
N TYR A 104 -8.32 -4.32 -5.04
CA TYR A 104 -8.43 -2.92 -4.64
C TYR A 104 -7.15 -2.18 -5.01
N HIS A 105 -7.24 -0.85 -5.10
CA HIS A 105 -6.08 -0.01 -5.32
C HIS A 105 -5.30 0.21 -4.02
N SER A 106 -4.11 -0.36 -3.88
CA SER A 106 -3.27 -0.24 -2.69
C SER A 106 -2.40 1.02 -2.64
N GLY A 107 -2.58 1.96 -3.58
CA GLY A 107 -1.79 3.18 -3.73
C GLY A 107 -2.63 4.32 -4.32
N THR A 108 -2.00 5.33 -4.91
CA THR A 108 -2.71 6.42 -5.61
C THR A 108 -1.98 6.72 -6.90
N ASP A 109 -2.74 6.77 -8.00
CA ASP A 109 -2.20 6.98 -9.34
C ASP A 109 -2.27 8.47 -9.68
N PHE A 110 -1.13 9.05 -10.06
CA PHE A 110 -1.04 10.44 -10.53
C PHE A 110 -0.91 10.47 -12.05
N ARG A 111 -1.51 11.47 -12.70
CA ARG A 111 -1.31 11.70 -14.13
C ARG A 111 0.15 12.07 -14.40
N ALA A 112 0.83 11.29 -15.25
CA ALA A 112 2.18 11.59 -15.72
C ALA A 112 2.34 11.13 -17.17
N ALA A 113 3.06 11.91 -17.98
CA ALA A 113 3.54 11.43 -19.28
C ALA A 113 4.82 10.60 -19.09
N THR A 114 5.10 9.67 -20.00
CA THR A 114 6.36 8.89 -19.97
C THR A 114 7.57 9.83 -19.94
N GLY A 115 8.52 9.56 -19.03
CA GLY A 115 9.71 10.39 -18.84
C GLY A 115 9.54 11.56 -17.86
N THR A 116 8.35 11.73 -17.26
CA THR A 116 8.15 12.75 -16.21
C THR A 116 9.03 12.43 -14.99
N PRO A 117 9.88 13.37 -14.51
CA PRO A 117 10.70 13.15 -13.31
C PRO A 117 9.84 12.91 -12.07
N ILE A 118 10.27 11.95 -11.25
CA ILE A 118 9.66 11.63 -9.96
C ILE A 118 10.68 11.93 -8.87
N TYR A 119 10.27 12.66 -7.84
CA TYR A 119 11.14 13.04 -6.74
C TYR A 119 10.79 12.23 -5.48
N ALA A 120 11.79 11.97 -4.64
CA ALA A 120 11.57 11.34 -3.34
C ALA A 120 10.61 12.18 -2.48
N THR A 121 9.66 11.51 -1.84
CA THR A 121 8.65 12.19 -0.99
C THR A 121 9.23 12.64 0.35
N ASN A 122 10.34 12.06 0.78
CA ASN A 122 11.10 12.44 1.96
C ASN A 122 12.53 11.86 1.89
N SER A 123 13.40 12.27 2.82
CA SER A 123 14.70 11.65 3.05
C SER A 123 14.56 10.19 3.52
N GLY A 124 15.53 9.34 3.17
CA GLY A 124 15.51 7.93 3.52
C GLY A 124 16.64 7.15 2.88
N ILE A 125 16.54 5.82 2.94
CA ILE A 125 17.48 4.88 2.32
C ILE A 125 16.70 4.05 1.30
N VAL A 126 17.19 3.98 0.06
CA VAL A 126 16.61 3.13 -0.99
C VAL A 126 16.75 1.66 -0.61
N GLN A 127 15.64 0.91 -0.67
CA GLN A 127 15.61 -0.53 -0.33
C GLN A 127 15.31 -1.43 -1.54
N ILE A 128 14.65 -0.89 -2.57
CA ILE A 128 14.33 -1.57 -3.83
C ILE A 128 14.57 -0.56 -4.95
N ALA A 129 15.30 -0.96 -5.99
CA ALA A 129 15.60 -0.16 -7.18
C ALA A 129 15.73 -1.05 -8.41
#